data_AF-A0A146MAY0-F1
#
_entry.id   AF-A0A146MAY0-F1
#
_cell.length_a   1.000
_cell.length_b   1.000
_cell.length_c   1.000
_cell.angle_alpha   90.00
_cell.angle_beta   90.00
_cell.angle_gamma   90.00
#
_symmetry.space_group_name_H-M   'P 1'
#
loop_
_entity.id
_entity.type
_entity.pdbx_description
1 polymer ?
#
loop_
_entity_poly.entity_id
_entity_poly.type
_entity_poly.pdbx_seq_one_letter_code
_entity_poly.pdbx_strand_id
1 'polypeptide(L)'
;MSCQDKVDLRVFVFSFTDTSSFTELPAYITSTSDKDINQVAASIVIGTRNSSKAVVSPTEIKNFKLSFGIEVVYSLPQAYHEKIAESLPEIIPLMNDICEILWLRDQHYIMNNSVTV
;
A
#
# COMPACT_ATOMS: atom_id res chain seq x y z
N MET A 1 6.23 -4.99 16.39
CA MET A 1 6.97 -5.99 15.59
C MET A 1 6.15 -6.27 14.35
N SER A 2 6.67 -5.97 13.16
CA SER A 2 6.09 -6.44 11.90
C SER A 2 6.77 -7.74 11.50
N CYS A 3 6.02 -8.70 10.95
CA CYS A 3 6.64 -9.86 10.30
C CYS A 3 7.37 -9.34 9.06
N GLN A 4 8.68 -9.52 9.00
CA GLN A 4 9.52 -9.08 7.87
C GLN A 4 10.16 -10.23 7.11
N ASP A 5 9.97 -11.47 7.57
CA ASP A 5 10.48 -12.64 6.88
C ASP A 5 9.52 -13.05 5.76
N LYS A 6 10.05 -13.23 4.55
CA LYS A 6 9.31 -13.66 3.34
C LYS A 6 8.01 -12.89 3.11
N VAL A 7 8.06 -11.57 3.26
CA VAL A 7 6.88 -10.71 3.08
C VAL A 7 6.55 -10.59 1.61
N ASP A 8 5.31 -10.92 1.26
CA ASP A 8 4.85 -10.74 -0.11
C ASP A 8 4.35 -9.32 -0.41
N LEU A 9 3.67 -8.72 0.56
CA LEU A 9 3.06 -7.40 0.47
C LEU A 9 3.24 -6.64 1.78
N ARG A 10 3.69 -5.39 1.68
CA ARG A 10 3.65 -4.41 2.76
C ARG A 10 2.47 -3.48 2.58
N VAL A 11 1.61 -3.46 3.60
CA VAL A 11 0.48 -2.53 3.67
C VAL A 11 0.85 -1.43 4.65
N PHE A 12 1.01 -0.22 4.15
CA PHE A 12 1.20 0.97 4.96
C PHE A 12 -0.14 1.69 5.15
N VAL A 13 -0.45 2.12 6.36
CA VAL A 13 -1.74 2.74 6.66
C VAL A 13 -1.51 4.13 7.26
N PHE A 14 -2.26 5.11 6.78
CA PHE A 14 -2.32 6.45 7.37
C PHE A 14 -3.78 6.90 7.53
N SER A 15 -3.98 8.02 8.20
CA SER A 15 -5.28 8.67 8.30
C SER A 15 -5.29 10.03 7.62
N PHE A 16 -6.29 10.28 6.78
CA PHE A 16 -6.50 11.59 6.17
C PHE A 16 -6.74 12.70 7.20
N THR A 17 -7.16 12.36 8.42
CA THR A 17 -7.40 13.31 9.52
C THR A 17 -6.22 13.44 10.48
N ASP A 18 -5.10 12.79 10.20
CA ASP A 18 -3.90 12.81 11.04
C ASP A 18 -2.64 13.03 10.18
N THR A 19 -2.18 14.28 10.14
CA THR A 19 -1.00 14.67 9.35
C THR A 19 0.25 13.88 9.75
N SER A 20 0.47 13.60 11.05
CA SER A 20 1.70 12.93 11.46
C SER A 20 1.76 11.51 10.89
N SER A 21 0.62 10.79 10.91
CA SER A 21 0.52 9.45 10.32
C SER A 21 0.92 9.39 8.84
N PHE A 22 0.69 10.47 8.08
CA PHE A 22 1.10 10.56 6.68
C PHE A 22 2.58 10.95 6.55
N THR A 23 3.04 11.95 7.31
CA THR A 23 4.43 12.44 7.24
C THR A 23 5.46 11.42 7.73
N GLU A 24 5.06 10.45 8.54
CA GLU A 24 5.94 9.37 9.02
C GLU A 24 6.07 8.21 8.02
N LEU A 25 5.15 8.08 7.04
CA LEU A 25 5.18 7.00 6.04
C LEU A 25 6.52 6.84 5.33
N PRO A 26 7.19 7.91 4.86
CA PRO A 26 8.52 7.82 4.26
C PRO A 26 9.52 7.04 5.12
N ALA A 27 9.59 7.35 6.42
CA ALA A 27 10.51 6.71 7.33
C ALA A 27 10.20 5.21 7.48
N TYR A 28 8.91 4.86 7.58
CA TYR A 28 8.49 3.46 7.64
C TYR A 28 8.82 2.70 6.35
N ILE A 29 8.55 3.27 5.18
CA ILE A 29 8.85 2.65 3.88
C ILE A 29 10.35 2.40 3.74
N THR A 30 11.19 3.40 4.00
CA THR A 30 12.64 3.26 3.90
C THR A 30 13.18 2.25 4.92
N SER A 31 12.68 2.25 6.16
CA SER A 31 13.15 1.31 7.20
C SER A 31 12.76 -0.14 6.95
N THR A 32 11.72 -0.38 6.13
CA THR A 32 11.21 -1.72 5.80
C THR A 32 11.56 -2.15 4.39
N SER A 33 12.31 -1.35 3.64
CA SER A 33 12.73 -1.69 2.28
C SER A 33 13.57 -2.95 2.25
N ASP A 34 13.35 -3.81 1.24
CA ASP A 34 14.10 -5.05 1.10
C ASP A 34 15.58 -4.77 0.85
N LYS A 35 16.42 -5.53 1.56
CA LYS A 35 17.87 -5.51 1.36
C LYS A 35 18.28 -6.42 0.20
N ASP A 36 17.45 -7.41 -0.13
CA ASP A 36 17.65 -8.31 -1.25
C ASP A 36 16.82 -7.83 -2.45
N ILE A 37 17.52 -7.37 -3.49
CA ILE A 37 16.93 -6.87 -4.73
C ILE A 37 16.20 -8.00 -5.49
N ASN A 38 16.53 -9.26 -5.21
CA ASN A 38 15.86 -10.40 -5.82
C ASN A 38 14.58 -10.80 -5.08
N GLN A 39 14.32 -10.29 -3.87
CA GLN A 39 13.11 -10.59 -3.11
C GLN A 39 12.46 -9.30 -2.60
N VAL A 40 12.03 -8.45 -3.54
CA VAL A 40 11.35 -7.20 -3.22
C VAL A 40 9.87 -7.48 -2.99
N ALA A 41 9.38 -7.22 -1.78
CA ALA A 41 7.97 -7.28 -1.47
C ALA A 41 7.19 -6.18 -2.20
N ALA A 42 5.97 -6.50 -2.62
CA ALA A 42 5.04 -5.49 -3.08
C ALA A 42 4.74 -4.47 -1.96
N SER A 43 4.32 -3.26 -2.33
CA SER A 43 3.93 -2.22 -1.36
C SER A 43 2.66 -1.52 -1.80
N ILE A 44 1.78 -1.25 -0.84
CA ILE A 44 0.53 -0.51 -1.02
C ILE A 44 0.31 0.43 0.17
N VAL A 45 -0.32 1.56 -0.09
CA VAL A 45 -0.67 2.54 0.95
C VAL A 45 -2.18 2.69 1.03
N ILE A 46 -2.73 2.66 2.25
CA ILE A 46 -4.16 2.79 2.51
C ILE A 46 -4.39 3.98 3.44
N GLY A 47 -5.11 4.97 2.94
CA GLY A 47 -5.61 6.10 3.72
C GLY A 47 -6.98 5.80 4.32
N THR A 48 -7.15 6.14 5.59
CA THR A 48 -8.39 5.94 6.36
C THR A 48 -9.00 7.27 6.79
N ARG A 49 -10.29 7.26 7.16
CA ARG A 49 -11.03 8.43 7.66
C ARG A 49 -11.08 9.61 6.68
N ASN A 50 -11.06 9.33 5.38
CA ASN A 50 -11.23 10.37 4.37
C ASN A 50 -12.62 11.01 4.52
N SER A 51 -12.64 12.27 4.93
CA SER A 51 -13.85 13.01 5.28
C SER A 51 -13.61 14.50 5.08
N SER A 52 -14.62 15.34 5.32
CA SER A 52 -14.46 16.80 5.26
C SER A 52 -13.42 17.37 6.22
N LYS A 53 -12.96 16.58 7.21
CA LYS A 53 -11.88 16.94 8.14
C LYS A 53 -10.50 16.51 7.65
N ALA A 54 -10.37 16.04 6.41
CA ALA A 54 -9.10 15.63 5.85
C ALA A 54 -8.11 16.81 5.86
N VAL A 55 -6.93 16.56 6.42
CA VAL A 55 -5.80 17.49 6.51
C VAL A 55 -4.68 17.11 5.53
N VAL A 56 -4.72 15.91 4.96
CA VAL A 56 -3.81 15.48 3.89
C VAL A 56 -4.47 15.75 2.54
N SER A 57 -3.85 16.61 1.73
CA SER A 57 -4.40 17.08 0.45
C SER A 57 -4.16 16.10 -0.70
N PRO A 58 -4.99 16.14 -1.77
CA PRO A 58 -4.75 15.34 -2.97
C PRO A 58 -3.38 15.60 -3.64
N THR A 59 -2.86 16.83 -3.54
CA THR A 59 -1.55 17.20 -4.05
C THR A 59 -0.43 16.51 -3.28
N GLU A 60 -0.53 16.43 -1.95
CA GLU A 60 0.43 15.70 -1.11
C GLU A 60 0.42 14.20 -1.44
N ILE A 61 -0.76 13.61 -1.62
CA ILE A 61 -0.88 12.21 -2.07
C ILE A 61 -0.20 12.03 -3.43
N LYS A 62 -0.47 12.91 -4.41
CA LYS A 62 0.14 12.83 -5.74
C LYS A 62 1.67 12.91 -5.68
N ASN A 63 2.21 13.86 -4.92
CA ASN A 63 3.66 14.02 -4.76
C ASN A 63 4.30 12.81 -4.07
N PHE A 64 3.62 12.25 -3.08
CA PHE A 64 4.05 11.04 -2.40
C PHE A 64 4.12 9.84 -3.37
N LYS A 65 3.06 9.60 -4.16
CA LYS A 65 3.05 8.51 -5.16
C LYS A 65 4.25 8.58 -6.10
N LEU A 66 4.52 9.76 -6.64
CA LEU A 66 5.66 10.01 -7.54
C LEU A 66 7.01 9.79 -6.85
N SER A 67 7.14 10.19 -5.59
CA SER A 67 8.41 10.12 -4.85
C SER A 67 8.80 8.69 -4.46
N PHE A 68 7.82 7.83 -4.20
CA PHE A 68 8.05 6.45 -3.72
C PHE A 68 7.73 5.38 -4.76
N GLY A 69 7.27 5.74 -5.96
CA GLY A 69 6.86 4.79 -7.00
C GLY A 69 5.67 3.92 -6.57
N ILE A 70 4.85 4.39 -5.63
CA ILE A 70 3.67 3.69 -5.15
C ILE A 70 2.47 4.22 -5.93
N GLU A 71 2.05 3.48 -6.94
CA GLU A 71 0.97 3.90 -7.84
C GLU A 71 -0.40 3.96 -7.12
N VAL A 72 -0.57 3.17 -6.07
CA VAL A 72 -1.88 2.93 -5.48
C VAL A 72 -1.99 3.39 -4.03
N VAL A 73 -2.88 4.35 -3.82
CA VAL A 73 -3.28 4.86 -2.49
C VAL A 73 -4.80 4.75 -2.41
N TYR A 74 -5.31 3.92 -1.51
CA TYR A 74 -6.75 3.76 -1.33
C TYR A 74 -7.27 4.71 -0.28
N SER A 75 -8.53 5.12 -0.43
CA SER A 75 -9.28 5.77 0.62
C SER A 75 -10.37 4.81 1.06
N LEU A 76 -10.21 4.21 2.24
CA LEU A 76 -11.27 3.38 2.80
C LEU A 76 -12.42 4.25 3.34
N PRO A 77 -13.68 3.90 3.05
CA PRO A 77 -14.83 4.61 3.58
C PRO A 77 -14.89 4.54 5.10
N GLN A 78 -15.45 5.60 5.70
CA GLN A 78 -15.44 5.82 7.15
C GLN A 78 -16.33 4.82 7.93
N ALA A 79 -17.17 4.04 7.23
CA ALA A 79 -18.22 3.22 7.80
C ALA A 79 -17.98 1.71 7.57
N TYR A 80 -16.95 1.15 8.19
CA TYR A 80 -16.98 -0.28 8.54
C TYR A 80 -17.80 -0.44 9.83
N HIS A 81 -19.11 -0.15 9.77
CA HIS A 81 -20.03 -0.44 10.86
C HIS A 81 -20.53 -1.88 10.70
N GLU A 82 -20.11 -2.77 11.60
CA GLU A 82 -20.68 -4.05 12.06
C GLU A 82 -21.19 -5.12 11.05
N LYS A 83 -21.43 -4.80 9.78
CA LYS A 83 -21.94 -5.71 8.76
C LYS A 83 -20.95 -5.85 7.60
N ILE A 84 -20.05 -6.80 7.75
CA ILE A 84 -19.02 -7.17 6.76
C ILE A 84 -19.62 -7.34 5.36
N ALA A 85 -20.81 -7.94 5.24
CA ALA A 85 -21.47 -8.21 3.96
C ALA A 85 -21.82 -6.94 3.16
N GLU A 86 -22.13 -5.82 3.82
CA GLU A 86 -22.50 -4.56 3.15
C GLU A 86 -21.25 -3.79 2.67
N SER A 87 -20.08 -4.06 3.27
CA SER A 87 -18.79 -3.46 2.90
C SER A 87 -17.99 -4.24 1.83
N LEU A 88 -18.45 -5.44 1.45
CA LEU A 88 -17.77 -6.28 0.47
C LEU A 88 -17.62 -5.64 -0.92
N PRO A 89 -18.62 -4.93 -1.48
CA PRO A 89 -18.46 -4.27 -2.77
C PRO A 89 -17.33 -3.23 -2.79
N GLU A 90 -17.07 -2.58 -1.66
CA GLU A 90 -16.07 -1.52 -1.53
C GLU A 90 -14.64 -2.08 -1.36
N ILE A 91 -14.49 -3.29 -0.80
CA ILE A 91 -13.18 -3.94 -0.63
C ILE A 91 -12.73 -4.71 -1.88
N ILE A 92 -13.66 -5.17 -2.73
CA ILE A 92 -13.33 -5.97 -3.92
C ILE A 92 -12.32 -5.29 -4.84
N PRO A 93 -12.45 -3.99 -5.19
CA PRO A 93 -11.45 -3.31 -6.02
C PRO A 93 -10.05 -3.35 -5.39
N LEU A 94 -9.94 -3.01 -4.10
CA LEU A 94 -8.68 -3.08 -3.36
C LEU A 94 -8.08 -4.50 -3.41
N MET A 95 -8.90 -5.53 -3.22
CA MET A 95 -8.43 -6.92 -3.29
C MET A 95 -7.95 -7.31 -4.68
N ASN A 96 -8.65 -6.91 -5.74
CA ASN A 96 -8.24 -7.18 -7.12
C ASN A 96 -6.90 -6.51 -7.45
N ASP A 97 -6.73 -5.27 -7.03
CA ASP A 97 -5.52 -4.52 -7.28
C ASP A 97 -4.35 -5.08 -6.44
N ILE A 98 -4.59 -5.54 -5.21
CA ILE A 98 -3.58 -6.31 -4.43
C ILE A 98 -3.14 -7.55 -5.20
N CYS A 99 -4.09 -8.33 -5.74
CA CYS A 99 -3.78 -9.50 -6.54
C CYS A 99 -2.96 -9.15 -7.79
N GLU A 100 -3.30 -8.05 -8.48
CA GLU A 100 -2.56 -7.57 -9.66
C GLU A 100 -1.13 -7.15 -9.30
N ILE A 101 -0.94 -6.39 -8.22
CA ILE A 101 0.38 -5.96 -7.75
C ILE A 101 1.26 -7.19 -7.42
N LEU A 102 0.70 -8.17 -6.71
CA LEU A 102 1.41 -9.41 -6.38
C LEU A 102 1.76 -10.21 -7.64
N TRP A 103 0.82 -10.31 -8.58
CA TRP A 103 1.05 -10.98 -9.86
C TRP A 103 2.17 -10.32 -10.66
N LEU A 104 2.18 -8.99 -10.79
CA LEU A 104 3.21 -8.26 -11.52
C LEU A 104 4.60 -8.44 -10.88
N ARG A 105 4.67 -8.45 -9.54
CA ARG A 105 5.90 -8.75 -8.80
C ARG A 105 6.41 -10.15 -9.09
N ASP A 106 5.53 -11.16 -9.04
CA ASP A 106 5.90 -12.56 -9.30
C ASP A 106 6.38 -12.74 -10.74
N GLN A 107 5.73 -12.10 -11.71
CA GLN A 107 6.18 -12.07 -13.11
C GLN A 107 7.58 -11.44 -13.23
N HIS A 108 7.84 -10.33 -12.54
CA HIS A 108 9.16 -9.71 -12.54
C HIS A 108 10.23 -10.62 -11.93
N TYR A 109 9.92 -11.26 -10.81
CA TYR A 109 10.81 -12.25 -10.17
C TYR A 109 11.13 -13.40 -11.12
N ILE A 110 10.12 -13.98 -11.77
CA ILE A 110 10.31 -15.08 -12.73
C ILE A 110 11.19 -14.61 -13.88
N MET A 111 10.87 -13.49 -14.53
CA MET A 111 11.64 -13.00 -15.68
C MET A 111 13.11 -12.77 -15.32
N ASN A 112 13.41 -12.12 -14.20
CA ASN A 112 14.78 -11.80 -13.82
C ASN A 112 15.59 -13.04 -13.42
N ASN A 113 14.96 -14.04 -12.79
CA ASN A 113 15.62 -15.27 -12.37
C ASN A 113 15.66 -16.35 -13.46
N SER A 114 14.87 -16.23 -14.52
CA SER A 114 14.88 -17.15 -15.68
C SER A 114 16.04 -16.88 -16.66
N VAL A 115 16.77 -15.77 -16.52
CA VAL A 115 17.92 -15.42 -17.37
C VAL A 115 19.21 -16.17 -16.94
N THR A 116 19.19 -16.82 -15.78
CA THR A 116 20.25 -17.73 -15.31
C THR A 116 19.94 -19.18 -15.70
N VAL A 117 20.20 -19.55 -16.96
CA VAL A 117 20.38 -20.94 -17.40
C VAL A 117 21.62 -21.03 -18.28
#